data_AF-A0A653CZP3-F1
#
_entry.id   AF-A0A653CZP3-F1
#
_cell.length_a   1.000
_cell.length_b   1.000
_cell.length_c   1.000
_cell.angle_alpha   90.00
_cell.angle_beta   90.00
_cell.angle_gamma   90.00
#
_symmetry.space_group_name_H-M   'P 1'
#
loop_
_entity.id
_entity.type
_entity.pdbx_description
1 polymer ?
#
loop_
_entity_poly.entity_id
_entity_poly.type
_entity_poly.pdbx_seq_one_letter_code
_entity_poly.pdbx_strand_id
1 'polypeptide(L)'
;MGEGVTYPSMHAMLARWIPPLERSTFAAYVYAGSNFGTIISLPLSGWLCSLENGWPLSFYIFGVAGIIWFIVWMFLVYDTPSTHPRINPQEKAFILASIGPQDEDDRSDSIPWCSMLKCVPLWAILVTQCGQSWAFYTQLTELPTYMAKILHFDIQSNSLLSAIPYLTSWWFGIACSKFADWLLGRGVVSLSMSYKIWNSV
;
A
#
# COMPACT_ATOMS: atom_id res chain seq x y z
N MET A 1 -7.54 -15.72 -2.55
CA MET A 1 -8.35 -15.32 -3.72
C MET A 1 -8.95 -13.93 -3.53
N GLY A 2 -9.54 -13.59 -2.37
CA GLY A 2 -10.11 -12.24 -2.12
C GLY A 2 -9.10 -11.10 -2.02
N GLU A 3 -7.93 -11.31 -1.43
CA GLU A 3 -6.93 -10.24 -1.23
C GLU A 3 -6.25 -9.75 -2.53
N GLY A 4 -6.30 -10.51 -3.62
CA GLY A 4 -5.59 -10.19 -4.85
C GLY A 4 -6.13 -8.96 -5.59
N VAL A 5 -7.40 -8.62 -5.38
CA VAL A 5 -8.03 -7.45 -6.01
C VAL A 5 -7.81 -6.15 -5.24
N THR A 6 -7.31 -6.22 -4.00
CA THR A 6 -7.18 -5.05 -3.13
C THR A 6 -6.25 -3.99 -3.74
N TYR A 7 -5.04 -4.37 -4.15
CA TYR A 7 -4.09 -3.44 -4.77
C TYR A 7 -4.61 -2.81 -6.06
N PRO A 8 -5.10 -3.54 -7.08
CA PRO A 8 -5.62 -2.90 -8.29
C PRO A 8 -6.86 -2.04 -8.00
N SER A 9 -7.76 -2.47 -7.12
CA SER A 9 -8.92 -1.66 -6.71
C SER A 9 -8.52 -0.39 -5.96
N MET A 10 -7.50 -0.45 -5.10
CA MET A 10 -6.94 0.74 -4.43
C MET A 10 -6.39 1.73 -5.45
N HIS A 11 -5.63 1.28 -6.45
CA HIS A 11 -5.11 2.18 -7.49
C HIS A 11 -6.23 2.77 -8.34
N ALA A 12 -7.27 1.99 -8.66
CA ALA A 12 -8.45 2.48 -9.39
C ALA A 12 -9.20 3.54 -8.57
N MET A 13 -9.36 3.33 -7.26
CA MET A 13 -10.04 4.26 -6.37
C MET A 13 -9.23 5.56 -6.20
N LEU A 14 -7.93 5.45 -5.93
CA LEU A 14 -7.01 6.61 -5.88
C LEU A 14 -7.02 7.37 -7.22
N ALA A 15 -7.15 6.64 -8.33
CA ALA A 15 -7.18 7.28 -9.64
C ALA A 15 -8.44 8.13 -9.87
N ARG A 16 -9.56 7.74 -9.27
CA ARG A 16 -10.85 8.42 -9.40
C ARG A 16 -11.06 9.55 -8.40
N TRP A 17 -10.41 9.47 -7.24
CA TRP A 17 -10.63 10.39 -6.12
C TRP A 17 -9.54 11.45 -5.96
N ILE A 18 -8.34 11.21 -6.47
CA ILE A 18 -7.18 12.03 -6.14
C ILE A 18 -6.59 12.73 -7.38
N PRO A 19 -6.40 14.07 -7.33
CA PRO A 19 -5.74 14.82 -8.39
C PRO A 19 -4.34 14.27 -8.73
N PRO A 20 -3.90 14.35 -9.99
CA PRO A 20 -2.63 13.77 -10.43
C PRO A 20 -1.41 14.35 -9.70
N LEU A 21 -1.47 15.62 -9.28
CA LEU A 21 -0.39 16.30 -8.56
C LEU A 21 -0.19 15.77 -7.13
N GLU A 22 -1.24 15.28 -6.49
CA GLU A 22 -1.21 14.82 -5.09
C GLU A 22 -1.24 13.29 -4.97
N ARG A 23 -1.44 12.59 -6.09
CA ARG A 23 -1.65 11.12 -6.13
C ARG A 23 -0.48 10.34 -5.54
N SER A 24 0.76 10.75 -5.77
CA SER A 24 1.95 10.08 -5.24
C SER A 24 2.01 10.14 -3.70
N THR A 25 1.71 11.30 -3.13
CA THR A 25 1.70 11.51 -1.67
C THR A 25 0.60 10.68 -1.00
N PHE A 26 -0.61 10.68 -1.56
CA PHE A 26 -1.69 9.85 -1.03
C PHE A 26 -1.44 8.35 -1.19
N ALA A 27 -0.88 7.91 -2.32
CA ALA A 27 -0.45 6.52 -2.48
C ALA A 27 0.56 6.13 -1.39
N ALA A 28 1.55 6.98 -1.11
CA ALA A 28 2.52 6.74 -0.05
C ALA A 28 1.86 6.58 1.33
N TYR A 29 0.85 7.39 1.66
CA TYR A 29 0.08 7.21 2.90
C TYR A 29 -0.68 5.89 2.95
N VAL A 30 -1.30 5.47 1.84
CA VAL A 30 -2.00 4.17 1.76
C VAL A 30 -1.02 3.01 1.97
N TYR A 31 0.13 3.03 1.30
CA TYR A 31 1.17 2.00 1.47
C TYR A 31 1.78 2.03 2.87
N ALA A 32 1.95 3.20 3.49
CA ALA A 32 2.41 3.33 4.86
C ALA A 32 1.42 2.69 5.85
N GLY A 33 0.11 2.77 5.58
CA GLY A 33 -0.93 2.13 6.37
C GLY A 33 -0.80 0.60 6.44
N SER A 34 -0.43 -0.05 5.34
CA SER A 34 -0.19 -1.51 5.31
C SER A 34 0.98 -1.93 6.22
N ASN A 35 2.09 -1.18 6.16
CA ASN A 35 3.24 -1.41 7.03
C ASN A 35 2.87 -1.18 8.50
N PHE A 36 2.16 -0.09 8.80
CA PHE A 36 1.69 0.22 10.15
C PHE A 36 0.77 -0.85 10.73
N GLY A 37 -0.16 -1.39 9.93
CA GLY A 37 -1.00 -2.51 10.33
C GLY A 37 -0.19 -3.74 10.71
N THR A 38 0.87 -4.04 9.97
CA THR A 38 1.78 -5.17 10.27
C THR A 38 2.53 -4.96 11.58
N ILE A 39 3.00 -3.73 11.83
CA ILE A 39 3.72 -3.34 13.05
C ILE A 39 2.86 -3.51 14.31
N ILE A 40 1.55 -3.25 14.21
CA ILE A 40 0.61 -3.45 15.33
C ILE A 40 0.17 -4.91 15.42
N SER A 41 -0.12 -5.53 14.28
CA SER A 41 -0.69 -6.88 14.21
C SER A 41 0.29 -7.94 14.72
N LEU A 42 1.58 -7.83 14.41
CA LEU A 42 2.60 -8.80 14.82
C LEU A 42 2.75 -8.91 16.36
N PRO A 43 2.99 -7.82 17.11
CA PRO A 43 3.05 -7.88 18.58
C PRO A 43 1.70 -8.24 19.20
N LEU A 44 0.59 -7.73 18.67
CA LEU A 44 -0.75 -8.02 19.18
C LEU A 44 -1.07 -9.52 19.06
N SER A 45 -0.76 -10.11 17.91
CA SER A 45 -0.90 -11.54 17.66
C SER A 45 0.02 -12.38 18.56
N GLY A 46 1.29 -11.96 18.72
CA GLY A 46 2.25 -12.62 19.62
C GLY A 46 1.81 -12.58 21.09
N TRP A 47 1.25 -11.46 21.54
CA TRP A 47 0.70 -11.32 22.89
C TRP A 47 -0.55 -12.18 23.08
N LEU A 48 -1.49 -12.15 22.13
CA LEU A 48 -2.70 -12.97 22.19
C LEU A 48 -2.40 -14.46 22.19
N CYS A 49 -1.42 -14.92 21.40
CA CYS A 49 -1.02 -16.33 21.35
C CYS A 49 -0.34 -16.83 22.65
N SER A 50 0.13 -15.93 23.51
CA SER A 50 0.73 -16.30 24.81
C SER A 50 -0.31 -16.61 25.90
N LEU A 51 -1.59 -16.31 25.66
CA LEU A 51 -2.69 -16.65 26.56
C LEU A 51 -3.08 -18.12 26.38
N GLU A 52 -3.60 -18.76 27.44
CA GLU A 52 -4.21 -20.07 27.32
C GLU A 52 -5.35 -20.02 26.29
N ASN A 53 -5.28 -20.84 25.24
CA ASN A 53 -6.18 -20.81 24.08
C ASN A 53 -6.06 -19.55 23.18
N GLY A 54 -4.90 -18.90 23.17
CA GLY A 54 -4.64 -17.65 22.44
C GLY A 54 -4.74 -17.69 20.92
N TRP A 55 -4.41 -18.84 20.31
CA TRP A 55 -4.42 -19.00 18.85
C TRP A 55 -5.81 -18.75 18.22
N PRO A 56 -6.90 -19.41 18.65
CA PRO A 56 -8.24 -19.11 18.15
C PRO A 56 -8.72 -17.69 18.50
N LEU A 57 -8.33 -17.14 19.66
CA LEU A 57 -8.70 -15.78 20.07
C LEU A 57 -8.14 -14.70 19.12
N SER A 58 -6.91 -14.86 18.63
CA SER A 58 -6.33 -13.97 17.61
C SER A 58 -7.22 -13.88 16.37
N PHE A 59 -7.70 -15.01 15.85
CA PHE A 59 -8.58 -15.02 14.68
C PHE A 59 -9.93 -14.36 14.96
N TYR A 60 -10.52 -14.57 16.13
CA TYR A 60 -11.79 -13.93 16.48
C TYR A 60 -11.64 -12.40 16.57
N ILE A 61 -10.57 -11.90 17.18
CA ILE A 61 -10.34 -10.45 17.33
C ILE A 61 -10.10 -9.78 15.97
N PHE A 62 -9.20 -10.34 15.14
CA PHE A 62 -8.96 -9.79 13.80
C PHE A 62 -10.19 -9.93 12.89
N GLY A 63 -10.95 -11.01 13.01
CA GLY A 63 -12.19 -11.21 12.27
C GLY A 63 -13.27 -10.19 12.62
N VAL A 64 -13.52 -9.97 13.91
CA VAL A 64 -14.50 -8.97 14.38
C VAL A 64 -14.05 -7.55 14.00
N ALA A 65 -12.77 -7.23 14.15
CA ALA A 65 -12.21 -5.95 13.72
C ALA A 65 -12.42 -5.72 12.21
N GLY A 66 -12.22 -6.76 11.39
CA GLY A 66 -12.47 -6.72 9.95
C GLY A 66 -13.94 -6.48 9.61
N ILE A 67 -14.88 -7.10 10.33
CA ILE A 67 -16.32 -6.88 10.15
C ILE A 67 -16.71 -5.44 10.52
N ILE A 68 -16.21 -4.92 11.65
CA ILE A 68 -16.45 -3.54 12.06
C ILE A 68 -15.91 -2.59 10.99
N TRP A 69 -14.69 -2.82 10.52
CA TRP A 69 -14.09 -2.02 9.45
C TRP A 69 -14.89 -2.07 8.16
N PHE A 70 -15.40 -3.24 7.77
CA PHE A 70 -16.25 -3.40 6.59
C PHE A 70 -17.55 -2.58 6.71
N ILE A 71 -18.20 -2.61 7.87
CA ILE A 71 -19.40 -1.80 8.12
C ILE A 71 -19.07 -0.31 8.00
N VAL A 72 -17.97 0.15 8.62
CA VAL A 72 -17.52 1.54 8.50
C VAL A 72 -17.25 1.90 7.04
N TRP A 73 -16.54 1.05 6.31
CA TRP A 73 -16.21 1.25 4.90
C TRP A 73 -17.45 1.43 4.03
N MET A 74 -18.48 0.59 4.23
CA MET A 74 -19.76 0.67 3.52
C MET A 74 -20.48 2.01 3.72
N PHE A 75 -20.30 2.67 4.86
CA PHE A 75 -20.91 3.99 5.12
C PHE A 75 -20.06 5.17 4.62
N LEU A 76 -18.73 4.98 4.55
CA LEU A 76 -17.78 6.08 4.34
C LEU A 76 -17.27 6.18 2.89
N VAL A 77 -17.17 5.06 2.17
CA VAL A 77 -16.51 5.00 0.86
C VAL A 77 -17.52 4.79 -0.26
N TYR A 78 -17.39 5.59 -1.32
CA TYR A 78 -18.24 5.54 -2.51
C TYR A 78 -17.36 5.47 -3.76
N ASP A 79 -17.84 4.80 -4.81
CA ASP A 79 -17.04 4.52 -6.02
C ASP A 79 -16.68 5.76 -6.85
N THR A 80 -17.50 6.81 -6.76
CA THR A 80 -17.28 8.05 -7.49
C THR A 80 -17.56 9.28 -6.61
N PRO A 81 -16.79 10.38 -6.78
CA PRO A 81 -17.06 11.63 -6.08
C PRO A 81 -18.42 12.24 -6.47
N SER A 82 -19.01 11.80 -7.59
CA SER A 82 -20.35 12.19 -8.03
C SER A 82 -21.48 11.58 -7.19
N THR A 83 -21.32 10.33 -6.74
CA THR A 83 -22.31 9.57 -5.94
C THR A 83 -22.19 9.81 -4.44
N HIS A 84 -21.09 10.43 -3.98
CA HIS A 84 -20.86 10.68 -2.57
C HIS A 84 -21.78 11.78 -2.00
N PRO A 85 -22.68 11.48 -1.04
CA PRO A 85 -23.69 12.44 -0.56
C PRO A 85 -23.12 13.52 0.39
N ARG A 86 -21.93 13.31 0.96
CA ARG A 86 -21.32 14.18 1.99
C ARG A 86 -20.14 15.03 1.50
N ILE A 87 -19.87 15.04 0.20
CA ILE A 87 -18.70 15.75 -0.33
C ILE A 87 -18.97 17.26 -0.40
N ASN A 88 -17.97 18.08 -0.08
CA ASN A 88 -18.08 19.52 -0.24
C ASN A 88 -18.20 19.86 -1.73
N PRO A 89 -19.19 20.65 -2.17
CA PRO A 89 -19.37 21.01 -3.58
C PRO A 89 -18.13 21.69 -4.20
N GLN A 90 -17.35 22.44 -3.41
CA GLN A 90 -16.10 23.05 -3.88
C GLN A 90 -15.03 22.01 -4.20
N GLU A 91 -14.87 21.01 -3.33
CA GLU A 91 -13.91 19.92 -3.50
C GLU A 91 -14.32 19.01 -4.67
N LYS A 92 -15.62 18.71 -4.80
CA LYS A 92 -16.17 17.97 -5.94
C LYS A 92 -15.85 18.66 -7.26
N ALA A 93 -16.04 19.99 -7.34
CA ALA A 93 -15.72 20.76 -8.55
C ALA A 93 -14.21 20.73 -8.85
N PHE A 94 -13.35 20.83 -7.84
CA PHE A 94 -11.90 20.77 -8.00
C PHE A 94 -11.42 19.40 -8.51
N ILE A 95 -11.94 18.31 -7.96
CA ILE A 95 -11.61 16.94 -8.37
C ILE A 95 -12.04 16.70 -9.82
N LEU A 96 -13.27 17.06 -10.18
CA LEU A 96 -13.79 16.89 -11.55
C LEU A 96 -13.01 17.75 -12.55
N ALA A 97 -12.63 18.98 -12.19
CA ALA A 97 -11.81 19.84 -13.03
C ALA A 97 -10.38 19.30 -13.23
N SER A 98 -9.83 18.60 -12.23
CA SER A 98 -8.45 18.09 -12.26
C SER A 98 -8.30 16.73 -12.93
N ILE A 99 -9.35 15.90 -12.91
CA ILE A 99 -9.35 14.52 -13.44
C ILE A 99 -9.93 14.46 -14.87
N GLY A 100 -10.81 15.40 -15.24
CA GLY A 100 -11.58 15.36 -16.49
C GLY A 100 -12.89 14.57 -16.34
N PRO A 101 -13.78 14.61 -17.36
CA PRO A 101 -15.05 13.89 -17.32
C PRO A 101 -14.79 12.38 -17.19
N GLN A 102 -15.29 11.79 -16.09
CA GLN A 102 -15.31 10.34 -15.86
C GLN A 102 -16.53 9.70 -16.55
N ASP A 103 -16.80 10.07 -17.80
CA ASP A 103 -17.91 9.46 -18.52
C ASP A 103 -17.60 7.98 -18.74
N GLU A 104 -18.43 7.11 -18.15
CA GLU A 104 -18.35 5.66 -18.32
C GLU A 104 -18.70 5.21 -19.75
N ASP A 105 -19.08 6.16 -20.63
CA ASP A 105 -19.59 5.95 -21.98
C ASP A 105 -18.51 5.86 -23.07
N ASP A 106 -17.24 6.18 -22.79
CA ASP A 106 -16.18 6.15 -23.81
C ASP A 106 -15.44 4.80 -23.90
N ARG A 107 -16.19 3.69 -23.81
CA ARG A 107 -15.66 2.31 -23.93
C ARG A 107 -15.58 1.81 -25.37
N SER A 108 -15.42 2.69 -26.39
CA SER A 108 -15.32 2.24 -27.78
C SER A 108 -13.91 1.95 -28.28
N ASP A 109 -12.86 2.38 -27.56
CA ASP A 109 -11.50 2.13 -28.00
C ASP A 109 -10.95 0.84 -27.39
N SER A 110 -10.71 -0.15 -28.26
CA SER A 110 -10.04 -1.39 -27.88
C SER A 110 -8.69 -1.06 -27.24
N ILE A 111 -8.55 -1.39 -25.95
CA ILE A 111 -7.30 -1.23 -25.20
C ILE A 111 -6.17 -1.88 -26.01
N PRO A 112 -5.11 -1.15 -26.40
CA PRO A 112 -4.08 -1.66 -27.30
C PRO A 112 -3.07 -2.53 -26.54
N TRP A 113 -3.50 -3.72 -26.11
CA TRP A 113 -2.71 -4.70 -25.35
C TRP A 113 -1.35 -5.01 -25.99
N CYS A 114 -1.33 -5.22 -27.32
CA CYS A 114 -0.11 -5.53 -28.06
C CYS A 114 0.89 -4.36 -28.06
N SER A 115 0.41 -3.11 -28.04
CA SER A 115 1.29 -1.94 -27.98
C SER A 115 1.86 -1.76 -26.58
N MET A 116 1.04 -1.98 -25.53
CA MET A 116 1.49 -1.93 -24.14
C MET A 116 2.55 -2.99 -23.84
N LEU A 117 2.36 -4.23 -24.31
CA LEU A 117 3.32 -5.32 -24.10
C LEU A 117 4.65 -5.10 -24.86
N LYS A 118 4.68 -4.26 -25.89
CA LYS A 118 5.91 -3.91 -26.61
C LYS A 118 6.68 -2.75 -25.98
N CYS A 119 6.14 -2.09 -24.96
CA CYS A 119 6.81 -0.97 -24.29
C CYS A 119 7.91 -1.46 -23.35
N VAL A 120 9.15 -1.02 -23.58
CA VAL A 120 10.30 -1.29 -22.70
C VAL A 120 10.08 -0.86 -21.24
N PRO A 121 9.46 0.31 -20.95
CA PRO A 121 9.20 0.72 -19.57
C PRO A 121 8.30 -0.25 -18.79
N LEU A 122 7.36 -0.92 -19.46
CA LEU A 122 6.46 -1.89 -18.82
C LEU A 122 7.24 -3.09 -18.28
N TRP A 123 8.16 -3.63 -19.09
CA TRP A 123 9.02 -4.74 -18.69
C TRP A 123 10.00 -4.35 -17.59
N ALA A 124 10.56 -3.14 -17.65
CA ALA A 124 11.44 -2.64 -16.60
C ALA A 124 10.72 -2.59 -15.23
N ILE A 125 9.51 -2.02 -15.20
CA ILE A 125 8.69 -1.96 -13.98
C ILE A 125 8.31 -3.36 -13.51
N LEU A 126 7.95 -4.26 -14.43
CA LEU A 126 7.55 -5.63 -14.10
C LEU A 126 8.69 -6.41 -13.44
N VAL A 127 9.90 -6.34 -13.99
CA VAL A 127 11.08 -7.01 -13.42
C VAL A 127 11.42 -6.43 -12.04
N THR A 128 11.42 -5.11 -11.90
CA THR A 128 11.66 -4.44 -10.61
C THR A 128 10.63 -4.85 -9.56
N GLN A 129 9.34 -4.86 -9.92
CA GLN A 129 8.25 -5.26 -9.03
C GLN A 129 8.34 -6.74 -8.63
N CYS A 130 8.72 -7.63 -9.56
CA CYS A 130 8.96 -9.04 -9.28
C CYS A 130 10.13 -9.22 -8.31
N GLY A 131 11.24 -8.50 -8.51
CA GLY A 131 12.40 -8.53 -7.61
C GLY A 131 12.06 -8.03 -6.21
N GLN A 132 11.36 -6.90 -6.12
CA GLN A 132 10.84 -6.36 -4.85
C GLN A 132 9.93 -7.37 -4.13
N SER A 133 8.97 -7.96 -4.85
CA SER A 133 8.05 -8.94 -4.29
C SER A 133 8.79 -10.17 -3.78
N TRP A 134 9.74 -10.69 -4.56
CA TRP A 134 10.58 -11.83 -4.15
C TRP A 134 11.37 -11.52 -2.88
N ALA A 135 12.06 -10.38 -2.83
CA ALA A 135 12.85 -9.98 -1.68
C ALA A 135 11.98 -9.84 -0.43
N PHE A 136 10.81 -9.20 -0.56
CA PHE A 136 9.85 -9.04 0.52
C PHE A 136 9.33 -10.37 1.06
N TYR A 137 8.89 -11.29 0.18
CA TYR A 137 8.39 -12.59 0.60
C TYR A 137 9.50 -13.45 1.23
N THR A 138 10.71 -13.44 0.66
CA THR A 138 11.87 -14.13 1.25
C THR A 138 12.14 -13.62 2.66
N GLN A 139 12.14 -12.30 2.86
CA GLN A 139 12.33 -11.72 4.18
C GLN A 139 11.20 -12.09 5.15
N LEU A 140 9.95 -12.13 4.67
CA LEU A 140 8.78 -12.50 5.49
C LEU A 140 8.79 -13.97 5.94
N THR A 141 9.24 -14.90 5.08
CA THR A 141 9.21 -16.34 5.39
C THR A 141 10.48 -16.83 6.08
N GLU A 142 11.64 -16.40 5.62
CA GLU A 142 12.93 -16.93 6.09
C GLU A 142 13.40 -16.26 7.38
N LEU A 143 13.10 -14.98 7.60
CA LEU A 143 13.55 -14.24 8.79
C LEU A 143 12.98 -14.80 10.11
N PRO A 144 11.65 -15.02 10.26
CA PRO A 144 11.11 -15.63 11.49
C PRO A 144 11.52 -17.10 11.64
N THR A 145 11.70 -17.83 10.54
CA THR A 145 12.14 -19.23 10.55
C THR A 145 13.60 -19.36 10.99
N TYR A 146 14.47 -18.46 10.52
CA TYR A 146 15.88 -18.38 10.89
C TYR A 146 16.03 -18.04 12.37
N MET A 147 15.30 -17.04 12.86
CA MET A 147 15.32 -16.65 14.27
C MET A 147 14.82 -17.77 15.21
N ALA A 148 13.81 -18.53 14.80
CA ALA A 148 13.30 -19.65 15.59
C ALA A 148 14.23 -20.88 15.56
N LYS A 149 14.74 -21.28 14.38
CA LYS A 149 15.47 -22.54 14.22
C LYS A 149 16.96 -22.46 14.57
N ILE A 150 17.62 -21.34 14.28
CA ILE A 150 19.09 -21.21 14.43
C ILE A 150 19.46 -20.42 15.68
N LEU A 151 18.70 -19.36 16.00
CA LEU A 151 18.94 -18.54 17.19
C LEU A 151 18.20 -19.05 18.44
N HIS A 152 17.33 -20.06 18.32
CA HIS A 152 16.55 -20.66 19.41
C HIS A 152 15.77 -19.63 20.27
N PHE A 153 15.33 -18.51 19.68
CA PHE A 153 14.55 -17.51 20.40
C PHE A 153 13.12 -17.98 20.65
N ASP A 154 12.60 -17.66 21.83
CA ASP A 154 11.22 -17.93 22.21
C ASP A 154 10.23 -17.17 21.31
N ILE A 155 9.08 -17.78 21.03
CA ILE A 155 8.09 -17.33 20.01
C ILE A 155 7.63 -15.89 20.28
N GLN A 156 7.56 -15.49 21.56
CA GLN A 156 7.19 -14.15 21.99
C GLN A 156 8.27 -13.09 21.68
N SER A 157 9.54 -13.44 21.85
CA SER A 157 10.66 -12.55 21.49
C SER A 157 10.82 -12.50 19.96
N ASN A 158 10.56 -13.61 19.28
CA ASN A 158 10.68 -13.74 17.83
C ASN A 158 9.70 -12.82 17.08
N SER A 159 8.47 -12.67 17.59
CA SER A 159 7.45 -11.80 16.97
C SER A 159 7.78 -10.32 17.12
N LEU A 160 8.39 -9.92 18.25
CA LEU A 160 8.87 -8.55 18.48
C LEU A 160 10.12 -8.23 17.65
N LEU A 161 11.09 -9.15 17.58
CA LEU A 161 12.28 -9.00 16.76
C LEU A 161 11.98 -9.00 15.26
N SER A 162 11.06 -9.86 14.80
CA SER A 162 10.65 -9.92 13.39
C SER A 162 9.90 -8.66 12.94
N ALA A 163 9.30 -7.89 13.87
CA ALA A 163 8.67 -6.61 13.55
C ALA A 163 9.68 -5.47 13.34
N ILE A 164 10.91 -5.59 13.87
CA ILE A 164 11.98 -4.57 13.74
C ILE A 164 12.33 -4.26 12.28
N PRO A 165 12.61 -5.23 11.39
CA PRO A 165 12.95 -4.92 9.99
C PRO A 165 11.80 -4.21 9.25
N TYR A 166 10.54 -4.52 9.57
CA TYR A 166 9.39 -3.80 8.99
C TYR A 166 9.25 -2.38 9.55
N LEU A 167 9.50 -2.20 10.86
CA LEU A 167 9.57 -0.89 11.51
C LEU A 167 10.68 -0.02 10.90
N THR A 168 11.88 -0.57 10.72
CA THR A 168 13.01 0.17 10.14
C THR A 168 12.75 0.48 8.68
N SER A 169 12.20 -0.45 7.89
CA SER A 169 11.78 -0.18 6.50
C SER A 169 10.72 0.92 6.43
N TRP A 170 9.74 0.93 7.33
CA TRP A 170 8.70 1.99 7.37
C TRP A 170 9.31 3.35 7.70
N TRP A 171 10.18 3.42 8.71
CA TRP A 171 10.86 4.64 9.11
C TRP A 171 11.80 5.17 8.03
N PHE A 172 12.63 4.29 7.44
CA PHE A 172 13.51 4.64 6.32
C PHE A 172 12.71 5.05 5.09
N GLY A 173 11.60 4.38 4.80
CA GLY A 173 10.70 4.75 3.70
C GLY A 173 10.20 6.18 3.84
N ILE A 174 9.66 6.53 5.01
CA ILE A 174 9.19 7.90 5.28
C ILE A 174 10.34 8.92 5.23
N ALA A 175 11.49 8.60 5.81
CA ALA A 175 12.65 9.48 5.81
C ALA A 175 13.18 9.75 4.39
N CYS A 176 13.33 8.69 3.58
CA CYS A 176 13.73 8.78 2.18
C CYS A 176 12.69 9.53 1.34
N SER A 177 11.40 9.31 1.53
CA SER A 177 10.35 10.06 0.83
C SER A 177 10.37 11.56 1.18
N LYS A 178 10.50 11.92 2.47
CA LYS A 178 10.65 13.32 2.87
C LYS A 178 11.92 13.97 2.31
N PHE A 179 13.01 13.20 2.26
CA PHE A 179 14.26 13.65 1.65
C PHE A 179 14.11 13.86 0.14
N ALA A 180 13.40 12.95 -0.55
CA ALA A 180 13.04 13.07 -1.96
C ALA A 180 12.24 14.35 -2.26
N ASP A 181 11.19 14.59 -1.48
CA ASP A 181 10.32 15.75 -1.62
C ASP A 181 11.06 17.05 -1.31
N TRP A 182 11.96 17.04 -0.33
CA TRP A 182 12.83 18.17 -0.01
C TRP A 182 13.82 18.50 -1.16
N LEU A 183 14.40 17.47 -1.79
CA LEU A 183 15.28 17.62 -2.96
C LEU A 183 14.53 18.20 -4.17
N LEU A 184 13.29 17.78 -4.39
CA LEU A 184 12.41 18.30 -5.43
C LEU A 184 11.99 19.76 -5.15
N GLY A 185 11.60 20.06 -3.90
CA GLY A 185 11.18 21.41 -3.49
C GLY A 185 12.29 22.46 -3.57
N ARG A 186 13.56 22.04 -3.49
CA ARG A 186 14.73 22.92 -3.68
C ARG A 186 15.19 23.04 -5.14
N GLY A 187 14.56 22.34 -6.09
CA GLY A 187 14.91 22.40 -7.51
C GLY A 187 16.29 21.83 -7.86
N VAL A 188 16.90 21.05 -6.95
CA VAL A 188 18.24 20.46 -7.15
C VAL A 188 18.19 19.29 -8.15
N VAL A 189 17.02 18.67 -8.31
CA VAL A 189 16.79 17.51 -9.19
C VAL A 189 15.53 17.73 -10.02
N SER A 190 15.63 17.58 -11.35
CA SER A 190 14.47 17.61 -12.25
C SER A 190 13.52 16.44 -11.96
N LEU A 191 12.21 16.65 -12.07
CA LEU A 191 11.16 15.63 -11.88
C LEU A 191 11.50 14.31 -12.60
N SER A 192 11.98 14.39 -13.83
CA SER A 192 12.36 13.23 -14.66
C SER A 192 13.55 12.45 -14.12
N MET A 193 14.48 13.13 -13.43
CA MET A 193 15.65 12.51 -12.80
C MET A 193 15.28 11.90 -11.45
N SER A 194 14.38 12.55 -10.70
CA SER A 194 13.84 12.02 -9.45
C SER A 194 13.09 10.71 -9.69
N TYR A 195 12.19 10.67 -10.69
CA TYR A 195 11.50 9.42 -11.06
C TYR A 195 12.44 8.31 -11.52
N LYS A 196 13.62 8.62 -12.07
CA LYS A 196 14.63 7.61 -12.44
C LYS A 196 15.40 7.09 -11.23
N ILE A 197 15.79 7.98 -10.32
CA ILE A 197 16.59 7.63 -9.14
C ILE A 197 15.76 6.78 -8.17
N TRP A 198 14.55 7.21 -7.82
CA TRP A 198 13.72 6.53 -6.83
C TRP A 198 13.11 5.21 -7.31
N ASN A 199 13.03 5.01 -8.63
CA ASN A 199 12.53 3.77 -9.22
C ASN A 199 13.66 2.77 -9.54
N SER A 200 14.93 3.19 -9.33
CA SER A 200 16.13 2.36 -9.51
C SER A 200 16.72 1.83 -8.21
N VAL A 201 16.22 2.30 -7.06
CA VAL A 201 16.65 1.92 -5.70
C VAL A 201 15.57 1.11 -5.02
#